data_AF-A0A3S3NQA1-F1
#
_entry.id   AF-A0A3S3NQA1-F1
#
_cell.length_a   1.000
_cell.length_b   1.000
_cell.length_c   1.000
_cell.angle_alpha   90.00
_cell.angle_beta   90.00
_cell.angle_gamma   90.00
#
_symmetry.space_group_name_H-M   'P 1'
#
loop_
_entity.id
_entity.type
_entity.pdbx_description
1 polymer ?
#
loop_
_entity_poly.entity_id
_entity_poly.type
_entity_poly.pdbx_seq_one_letter_code
_entity_poly.pdbx_strand_id
1 'polypeptide(L)'
;MSKETRVSNQNLSSDDELFEDCVESSEQCEKKPEDEQCELSSDEEYSLHLERDLSDEQVDERREEAIRFKADGNAYFKNKEFTKAEQMYNTALRICPRRCVEERSILYNNRAAARYHLDSEECKRKAIADCEKSIKLNANYVKPYLRRAMIYREMGKDRLDEALADYKKVIELDKNNKEASIAAKELQNEINERNEQLKKEMLSKLKDLGNTVLRPFGLSTDNFQLQQNESGGYSINFQQ
;
A
#
# COMPACT_ATOMS: atom_id res chain seq x y z
N MET A 1 -39.99 9.37 49.75
CA MET A 1 -40.64 10.43 48.94
C MET A 1 -39.84 11.71 49.12
N SER A 2 -39.78 12.53 48.07
CA SER A 2 -39.03 13.81 48.02
C SER A 2 -37.50 13.69 48.10
N LYS A 3 -36.70 14.50 47.41
CA LYS A 3 -36.80 15.19 46.09
C LYS A 3 -35.51 16.04 45.97
N GLU A 4 -34.95 16.17 44.75
CA GLU A 4 -34.24 17.39 44.28
C GLU A 4 -32.95 17.83 45.04
N THR A 5 -31.98 18.56 44.49
CA THR A 5 -31.76 19.07 43.12
C THR A 5 -30.27 19.25 42.83
N ARG A 6 -29.90 19.23 41.54
CA ARG A 6 -28.57 19.51 40.98
C ARG A 6 -28.24 21.01 40.99
N VAL A 7 -27.05 21.40 41.44
CA VAL A 7 -26.42 22.69 41.07
C VAL A 7 -24.95 22.44 40.71
N SER A 8 -24.51 23.04 39.60
CA SER A 8 -23.13 23.06 39.12
C SER A 8 -22.48 24.41 39.49
N ASN A 9 -21.18 24.46 39.82
CA ASN A 9 -20.26 25.41 39.14
C ASN A 9 -18.77 25.32 39.55
N GLN A 10 -17.95 25.33 38.50
CA GLN A 10 -16.74 26.15 38.25
C GLN A 10 -15.49 26.09 39.16
N ASN A 11 -14.35 26.06 38.47
CA ASN A 11 -12.97 26.07 38.96
C ASN A 11 -12.56 27.42 39.56
N LEU A 12 -11.57 27.37 40.46
CA LEU A 12 -10.46 28.33 40.51
C LEU A 12 -9.20 27.63 41.06
N SER A 13 -8.06 28.21 40.68
CA SER A 13 -6.64 27.94 40.94
C SER A 13 -6.27 27.80 42.44
N SER A 14 -5.03 27.49 42.86
CA SER A 14 -3.72 27.52 42.19
C SER A 14 -2.72 26.53 42.88
N ASP A 15 -1.38 26.54 42.80
CA ASP A 15 -0.27 27.27 42.09
C ASP A 15 1.01 26.36 42.15
N ASP A 16 2.13 26.77 41.52
CA ASP A 16 3.55 26.30 41.71
C ASP A 16 3.90 24.82 41.43
N GLU A 17 5.08 24.37 40.97
CA GLU A 17 6.31 24.92 40.33
C GLU A 17 6.95 23.69 39.60
N LEU A 18 7.97 23.71 38.73
CA LEU A 18 8.99 24.68 38.27
C LEU A 18 9.38 24.31 36.80
N PHE A 19 10.34 25.00 36.18
CA PHE A 19 10.87 24.73 34.82
C PHE A 19 12.35 25.13 34.78
N GLU A 20 13.25 24.37 34.13
CA GLU A 20 14.62 24.82 33.86
C GLU A 20 15.13 24.29 32.51
N ASP A 21 15.39 25.21 31.59
CA ASP A 21 15.92 24.97 30.23
C ASP A 21 17.46 24.99 30.23
N CYS A 22 18.07 24.28 29.27
CA CYS A 22 19.36 24.67 28.71
C CYS A 22 19.52 24.19 27.26
N VAL A 23 19.71 25.14 26.35
CA VAL A 23 20.00 24.92 24.92
C VAL A 23 21.29 25.66 24.58
N GLU A 24 22.18 25.00 23.84
CA GLU A 24 22.93 25.52 22.67
C GLU A 24 24.29 24.84 22.49
N SER A 25 24.51 24.30 21.29
CA SER A 25 25.61 24.74 20.42
C SER A 25 25.45 24.10 19.04
N SER A 26 25.92 24.79 18.01
CA SER A 26 25.78 24.36 16.62
C SER A 26 27.14 24.22 15.95
N GLU A 27 27.38 23.07 15.33
CA GLU A 27 28.46 22.90 14.36
C GLU A 27 27.90 22.26 13.09
N GLN A 28 28.17 22.89 11.95
CA GLN A 28 27.84 22.36 10.63
C GLN A 28 28.98 21.46 10.17
N CYS A 29 28.67 20.24 9.72
CA CYS A 29 29.60 19.44 8.93
C CYS A 29 28.91 18.79 7.73
N GLU A 30 29.35 19.21 6.55
CA GLU A 30 29.30 18.64 5.20
C GLU A 30 28.30 17.50 4.85
N LYS A 31 27.45 17.76 3.83
CA LYS A 31 26.65 16.73 3.14
C LYS A 31 27.40 16.13 1.94
N LYS A 32 27.49 14.80 1.84
CA LYS A 32 27.68 14.01 0.60
C LYS A 32 27.41 12.50 0.86
N PRO A 33 27.19 11.65 -0.16
CA PRO A 33 25.81 11.28 -0.51
C PRO A 33 25.50 9.77 -0.47
N GLU A 34 24.20 9.47 -0.52
CA GLU A 34 23.60 8.23 -1.10
C GLU A 34 24.21 6.87 -0.69
N ASP A 35 23.77 6.36 0.46
CA ASP A 35 23.48 4.93 0.61
C ASP A 35 21.96 4.79 0.85
N GLU A 36 21.28 3.94 0.07
CA GLU A 36 19.92 3.46 0.42
C GLU A 36 20.04 2.51 1.62
N GLN A 37 20.22 3.06 2.81
CA GLN A 37 20.12 2.33 4.06
C GLN A 37 18.67 1.86 4.21
N CYS A 38 18.44 0.61 3.81
CA CYS A 38 17.20 -0.09 4.09
C CYS A 38 17.06 -0.20 5.61
N GLU A 39 16.26 0.69 6.22
CA GLU A 39 15.95 0.67 7.65
C GLU A 39 15.40 -0.70 8.06
N LEU A 40 16.31 -1.55 8.55
CA LEU A 40 15.95 -2.80 9.20
C LEU A 40 15.31 -2.43 10.53
N SER A 41 14.08 -2.88 10.78
CA SER A 41 13.47 -2.75 12.10
C SER A 41 14.37 -3.40 13.15
N SER A 42 14.44 -2.86 14.36
CA SER A 42 15.26 -3.38 15.48
C SER A 42 15.21 -4.92 15.64
N ASP A 43 14.01 -5.52 15.55
CA ASP A 43 13.80 -6.97 15.60
C ASP A 43 14.52 -7.74 14.47
N GLU A 44 14.62 -7.15 13.28
CA GLU A 44 15.26 -7.75 12.11
C GLU A 44 16.79 -7.71 12.19
N GLU A 45 17.37 -6.64 12.77
CA GLU A 45 18.81 -6.52 13.00
C GLU A 45 19.29 -7.43 14.15
N TYR A 46 18.57 -7.45 15.27
CA TYR A 46 18.84 -8.36 16.40
C TYR A 46 18.81 -9.83 15.97
N SER A 47 17.83 -10.22 15.13
CA SER A 47 17.75 -11.56 14.57
C SER A 47 18.95 -11.90 13.68
N LEU A 48 19.48 -10.92 12.93
CA LEU A 48 20.63 -11.09 12.03
C LEU A 48 21.92 -11.34 12.82
N HIS A 49 22.08 -10.70 13.99
CA HIS A 49 23.17 -10.99 14.91
C HIS A 49 23.10 -12.40 15.51
N LEU A 50 21.92 -12.88 15.91
CA LEU A 50 21.75 -14.24 16.43
C LEU A 50 21.95 -15.35 15.38
N GLU A 51 21.84 -15.03 14.09
CA GLU A 51 22.02 -16.00 13.00
C GLU A 51 23.47 -16.15 12.51
N ARG A 52 24.37 -15.22 12.88
CA ARG A 52 25.77 -15.21 12.40
C ARG A 52 26.59 -16.44 12.82
N ASP A 53 26.29 -17.00 13.98
CA ASP A 53 27.08 -18.07 14.60
C ASP A 53 26.40 -19.45 14.49
N LEU A 54 25.34 -19.58 13.68
CA LEU A 54 24.66 -20.85 13.44
C LEU A 54 25.47 -21.77 12.53
N SER A 55 25.60 -23.03 12.92
CA SER A 55 26.11 -24.08 12.02
C SER A 55 25.10 -24.37 10.91
N ASP A 56 25.57 -24.96 9.81
CA ASP A 56 24.69 -25.30 8.69
C ASP A 56 23.61 -26.31 9.08
N GLU A 57 23.96 -27.28 9.93
CA GLU A 57 23.03 -28.25 10.54
C GLU A 57 21.90 -27.56 11.31
N GLN A 58 22.21 -26.59 12.18
CA GLN A 58 21.21 -25.83 12.96
C GLN A 58 20.29 -24.97 12.08
N VAL A 59 20.77 -24.52 10.91
CA VAL A 59 19.93 -23.79 9.95
C VAL A 59 19.03 -24.74 9.20
N ASP A 60 19.51 -25.89 8.77
CA ASP A 60 18.67 -26.90 8.11
C ASP A 60 17.59 -27.44 9.08
N GLU A 61 17.91 -27.69 10.36
CA GLU A 61 16.92 -28.01 11.40
C GLU A 61 15.82 -26.94 11.50
N ARG A 62 16.20 -25.65 11.62
CA ARG A 62 15.24 -24.53 11.69
C ARG A 62 14.45 -24.34 10.40
N ARG A 63 15.06 -24.63 9.24
CA ARG A 63 14.41 -24.59 7.94
C ARG A 63 13.35 -25.69 7.85
N GLU A 64 13.66 -26.91 8.27
CA GLU A 64 12.71 -28.01 8.36
C GLU A 64 11.57 -27.71 9.34
N GLU A 65 11.87 -27.18 10.53
CA GLU A 65 10.84 -26.76 11.50
C GLU A 65 9.91 -25.69 10.91
N ALA A 66 10.45 -24.67 10.25
CA ALA A 66 9.65 -23.67 9.56
C ALA A 66 8.81 -24.26 8.41
N ILE A 67 9.30 -25.29 7.71
CA ILE A 67 8.53 -26.03 6.69
C ILE A 67 7.37 -26.82 7.32
N ARG A 68 7.52 -27.33 8.56
CA ARG A 68 6.41 -27.97 9.30
C ARG A 68 5.34 -26.95 9.68
N PHE A 69 5.70 -25.83 10.30
CA PHE A 69 4.74 -24.76 10.59
C PHE A 69 4.07 -24.18 9.32
N LYS A 70 4.80 -24.11 8.20
CA LYS A 70 4.20 -23.79 6.87
C LYS A 70 3.13 -24.79 6.46
N ALA A 71 3.36 -26.09 6.67
CA ALA A 71 2.40 -27.14 6.34
C ALA A 71 1.14 -27.06 7.23
N ASP A 72 1.29 -26.79 8.53
CA ASP A 72 0.17 -26.56 9.44
C ASP A 72 -0.62 -25.31 9.05
N GLY A 73 0.08 -24.22 8.69
CA GLY A 73 -0.55 -23.01 8.15
C GLY A 73 -1.33 -23.27 6.86
N ASN A 74 -0.78 -24.08 5.94
CA ASN A 74 -1.48 -24.51 4.72
C ASN A 74 -2.73 -25.34 5.04
N ALA A 75 -2.69 -26.20 6.07
CA ALA A 75 -3.82 -27.02 6.50
C ALA A 75 -4.95 -26.14 7.07
N TYR A 76 -4.64 -25.22 7.99
CA TYR A 76 -5.62 -24.23 8.49
C TYR A 76 -6.17 -23.35 7.36
N PHE A 77 -5.33 -22.93 6.41
CA PHE A 77 -5.76 -22.15 5.25
C PHE A 77 -6.77 -22.92 4.39
N LYS A 78 -6.52 -24.20 4.12
CA LYS A 78 -7.45 -25.09 3.40
C LYS A 78 -8.77 -25.27 4.13
N ASN A 79 -8.75 -25.28 5.47
CA ASN A 79 -9.94 -25.31 6.33
C ASN A 79 -10.66 -23.96 6.47
N LYS A 80 -10.16 -22.89 5.82
CA LYS A 80 -10.63 -21.50 5.95
C LYS A 80 -10.43 -20.88 7.34
N GLU A 81 -9.57 -21.47 8.17
CA GLU A 81 -9.21 -20.97 9.50
C GLU A 81 -8.09 -19.92 9.39
N PHE A 82 -8.35 -18.83 8.67
CA PHE A 82 -7.33 -17.88 8.22
C PHE A 82 -6.50 -17.24 9.35
N THR A 83 -7.11 -16.96 10.52
CA THR A 83 -6.38 -16.44 11.69
C THR A 83 -5.34 -17.44 12.21
N LYS A 84 -5.67 -18.74 12.25
CA LYS A 84 -4.73 -19.80 12.65
C LYS A 84 -3.66 -20.00 11.59
N ALA A 85 -4.02 -19.93 10.31
CA ALA A 85 -3.07 -19.97 9.22
C ALA A 85 -2.04 -18.82 9.33
N GLU A 86 -2.48 -17.58 9.58
CA GLU A 86 -1.59 -16.44 9.80
C GLU A 86 -0.65 -16.68 10.99
N GLN A 87 -1.16 -17.19 12.11
CA GLN A 87 -0.36 -17.53 13.29
C GLN A 87 0.74 -18.55 12.97
N MET A 88 0.42 -19.62 12.23
CA MET A 88 1.41 -20.62 11.85
C MET A 88 2.46 -20.06 10.88
N TYR A 89 2.07 -19.23 9.90
CA TYR A 89 3.03 -18.57 9.01
C TYR A 89 3.89 -17.52 9.76
N ASN A 90 3.34 -16.85 10.78
CA ASN A 90 4.11 -15.97 11.67
C ASN A 90 5.19 -16.74 12.45
N THR A 91 4.84 -17.90 13.02
CA THR A 91 5.80 -18.78 13.70
C THR A 91 6.86 -19.30 12.74
N ALA A 92 6.46 -19.78 11.55
CA ALA A 92 7.39 -20.20 10.51
C ALA A 92 8.37 -19.09 10.11
N LEU A 93 7.92 -17.83 9.96
CA LEU A 93 8.78 -16.68 9.64
C LEU A 93 9.72 -16.24 10.78
N ARG A 94 9.43 -16.60 12.03
CA ARG A 94 10.32 -16.36 13.18
C ARG A 94 11.42 -17.42 13.28
N ILE A 95 11.13 -18.65 12.90
CA ILE A 95 12.05 -19.78 12.98
C ILE A 95 12.93 -19.87 11.71
N CYS A 96 12.34 -19.62 10.54
CA CYS A 96 13.02 -19.73 9.24
C CYS A 96 14.22 -18.77 9.15
N PRO A 97 15.47 -19.28 9.06
CA PRO A 97 16.65 -18.42 9.02
C PRO A 97 16.62 -17.41 7.87
N ARG A 98 17.13 -16.19 8.06
CA ARG A 98 17.12 -15.11 7.06
C ARG A 98 17.80 -15.53 5.75
N ARG A 99 18.83 -16.38 5.82
CA ARG A 99 19.53 -16.95 4.66
C ARG A 99 18.68 -17.93 3.81
N CYS A 100 17.56 -18.45 4.33
CA CYS A 100 16.59 -19.27 3.61
C CYS A 100 15.62 -18.38 2.80
N VAL A 101 16.17 -17.63 1.84
CA VAL A 101 15.48 -16.55 1.10
C VAL A 101 14.23 -17.06 0.36
N GLU A 102 14.30 -18.25 -0.25
CA GLU A 102 13.18 -18.85 -0.98
C GLU A 102 12.02 -19.23 -0.06
N GLU A 103 12.29 -19.94 1.05
CA GLU A 103 11.27 -20.30 2.04
C GLU A 103 10.62 -19.06 2.64
N ARG A 104 11.41 -18.03 2.99
CA ARG A 104 10.89 -16.77 3.51
C ARG A 104 9.99 -16.07 2.50
N SER A 105 10.39 -16.00 1.22
CA SER A 105 9.56 -15.43 0.15
C SER A 105 8.21 -16.15 0.03
N ILE A 106 8.21 -17.49 0.05
CA ILE A 106 6.98 -18.31 0.03
C ILE A 106 6.13 -18.06 1.27
N LEU A 107 6.74 -18.00 2.45
CA LEU A 107 6.05 -17.78 3.72
C LEU A 107 5.36 -16.40 3.79
N TYR A 108 6.02 -15.34 3.33
CA TYR A 108 5.39 -14.02 3.24
C TYR A 108 4.17 -14.04 2.29
N ASN A 109 4.27 -14.62 1.10
CA ASN A 109 3.11 -14.75 0.19
C ASN A 109 1.97 -15.60 0.78
N ASN A 110 2.29 -16.66 1.51
CA ASN A 110 1.28 -17.48 2.20
C ASN A 110 0.61 -16.72 3.35
N ARG A 111 1.36 -15.91 4.11
CA ARG A 111 0.80 -15.02 5.14
C ARG A 111 -0.07 -13.92 4.53
N ALA A 112 0.36 -13.32 3.41
CA ALA A 112 -0.44 -12.39 2.63
C ALA A 112 -1.77 -13.03 2.18
N ALA A 113 -1.76 -14.31 1.79
CA ALA A 113 -2.97 -15.05 1.43
C ALA A 113 -3.95 -15.16 2.62
N ALA A 114 -3.45 -15.53 3.81
CA ALA A 114 -4.27 -15.64 5.00
C ALA A 114 -4.88 -14.28 5.40
N ARG A 115 -4.05 -13.22 5.40
CA ARG A 115 -4.47 -11.84 5.71
C ARG A 115 -5.50 -11.29 4.74
N TYR A 116 -5.32 -11.53 3.44
CA TYR A 116 -6.28 -11.15 2.41
C TYR A 116 -7.70 -11.69 2.70
N HIS A 117 -7.81 -12.96 3.11
CA HIS A 117 -9.10 -13.57 3.46
C HIS A 117 -9.67 -13.18 4.83
N LEU A 118 -8.98 -12.36 5.62
CA LEU A 118 -9.54 -11.73 6.83
C LEU A 118 -10.35 -10.45 6.51
N ASP A 119 -10.29 -9.97 5.26
CA ASP A 119 -11.10 -8.87 4.69
C ASP A 119 -11.32 -7.65 5.62
N SER A 120 -10.22 -7.15 6.17
CA SER A 120 -10.18 -5.82 6.78
C SER A 120 -9.15 -4.95 6.07
N GLU A 121 -9.36 -3.63 6.02
CA GLU A 121 -8.44 -2.70 5.37
C GLU A 121 -7.02 -2.73 5.98
N GLU A 122 -6.92 -2.98 7.28
CA GLU A 122 -5.63 -3.21 7.94
C GLU A 122 -4.98 -4.51 7.46
N CYS A 123 -5.75 -5.60 7.33
CA CYS A 123 -5.23 -6.87 6.82
C CYS A 123 -4.83 -6.78 5.34
N LYS A 124 -5.58 -6.05 4.50
CA LYS A 124 -5.21 -5.76 3.10
C LYS A 124 -3.87 -5.02 3.01
N ARG A 125 -3.66 -3.97 3.81
CA ARG A 125 -2.37 -3.26 3.90
C ARG A 125 -1.23 -4.17 4.37
N LYS A 126 -1.46 -5.00 5.39
CA LYS A 126 -0.47 -5.99 5.87
C LYS A 126 -0.16 -7.07 4.82
N ALA A 127 -1.15 -7.47 4.02
CA ALA A 127 -0.97 -8.43 2.93
C ALA A 127 -0.17 -7.84 1.75
N ILE A 128 -0.35 -6.56 1.44
CA ILE A 128 0.49 -5.82 0.47
C ILE A 128 1.95 -5.80 0.94
N ALA A 129 2.21 -5.41 2.19
CA ALA A 129 3.57 -5.36 2.75
C ALA A 129 4.24 -6.76 2.77
N ASP A 130 3.47 -7.82 2.99
CA ASP A 130 3.95 -9.20 2.86
C ASP A 130 4.27 -9.58 1.40
N CYS A 131 3.43 -9.19 0.43
CA CYS A 131 3.74 -9.39 -0.99
C CYS A 131 5.01 -8.63 -1.40
N GLU A 132 5.21 -7.41 -0.88
CA GLU A 132 6.44 -6.63 -1.09
C GLU A 132 7.68 -7.31 -0.51
N LYS A 133 7.62 -7.82 0.73
CA LYS A 133 8.72 -8.61 1.30
C LYS A 133 8.97 -9.89 0.51
N SER A 134 7.92 -10.56 0.03
CA SER A 134 8.02 -11.74 -0.84
C SER A 134 8.74 -11.44 -2.16
N ILE A 135 8.37 -10.34 -2.82
CA ILE A 135 8.95 -9.86 -4.09
C ILE A 135 10.40 -9.39 -3.91
N LYS A 136 10.71 -8.66 -2.83
CA LYS A 136 12.10 -8.24 -2.52
C LYS A 136 13.04 -9.44 -2.34
N LEU A 137 12.54 -10.54 -1.78
CA LEU A 137 13.30 -11.78 -1.61
C LEU A 137 13.37 -12.64 -2.89
N ASN A 138 12.31 -12.64 -3.71
CA ASN A 138 12.29 -13.37 -4.98
C ASN A 138 11.43 -12.63 -6.03
N ALA A 139 12.08 -11.81 -6.85
CA ALA A 139 11.44 -11.02 -7.90
C ALA A 139 10.89 -11.85 -9.08
N ASN A 140 11.23 -13.14 -9.17
CA ASN A 140 10.69 -14.05 -10.17
C ASN A 140 9.46 -14.83 -9.66
N TYR A 141 9.08 -14.66 -8.39
CA TYR A 141 7.94 -15.37 -7.81
C TYR A 141 6.63 -14.71 -8.24
N VAL A 142 5.91 -15.35 -9.18
CA VAL A 142 4.69 -14.81 -9.81
C VAL A 142 3.52 -14.61 -8.83
N LYS A 143 3.39 -15.48 -7.81
CA LYS A 143 2.22 -15.51 -6.91
C LYS A 143 2.00 -14.23 -6.08
N PRO A 144 3.02 -13.61 -5.44
CA PRO A 144 2.82 -12.34 -4.73
C PRO A 144 2.40 -11.19 -5.64
N TYR A 145 2.85 -11.13 -6.91
CA TYR A 145 2.36 -10.12 -7.86
C TYR A 145 0.87 -10.29 -8.16
N LEU A 146 0.42 -11.50 -8.50
CA LEU A 146 -1.01 -11.81 -8.69
C LEU A 146 -1.84 -11.39 -7.46
N ARG A 147 -1.38 -11.78 -6.26
CA ARG A 147 -2.09 -11.47 -5.02
C ARG A 147 -2.14 -9.98 -4.72
N ARG A 148 -1.04 -9.26 -4.91
CA ARG A 148 -0.96 -7.81 -4.67
C ARG A 148 -1.83 -7.05 -5.66
N ALA A 149 -1.88 -7.48 -6.92
CA ALA A 149 -2.79 -6.95 -7.93
C ALA A 149 -4.27 -7.13 -7.56
N MET A 150 -4.66 -8.30 -7.05
CA MET A 150 -6.01 -8.56 -6.54
C MET A 150 -6.36 -7.63 -5.38
N ILE A 151 -5.48 -7.51 -4.38
CA ILE A 151 -5.69 -6.64 -3.21
C ILE A 151 -5.82 -5.17 -3.64
N TYR A 152 -4.95 -4.70 -4.55
CA TYR A 152 -5.05 -3.34 -5.07
C TYR A 152 -6.37 -3.10 -5.80
N ARG A 153 -6.85 -4.03 -6.65
CA ARG A 153 -8.17 -3.91 -7.32
C ARG A 153 -9.32 -3.78 -6.29
N GLU A 154 -9.27 -4.53 -5.19
CA GLU A 154 -10.27 -4.45 -4.12
C GLU A 154 -10.20 -3.21 -3.24
N MET A 155 -9.01 -2.60 -3.08
CA MET A 155 -8.86 -1.35 -2.32
C MET A 155 -9.45 -0.13 -3.05
N GLY A 156 -9.88 -0.27 -4.30
CA GLY A 156 -10.71 0.71 -5.00
C GLY A 156 -10.05 1.38 -6.21
N LYS A 157 -10.80 2.29 -6.84
CA LYS A 157 -10.48 2.88 -8.15
C LYS A 157 -9.13 3.63 -8.20
N ASP A 158 -8.65 4.12 -7.07
CA ASP A 158 -7.38 4.87 -6.99
C ASP A 158 -6.14 3.98 -6.98
N ARG A 159 -6.31 2.65 -6.86
CA ARG A 159 -5.23 1.64 -6.83
C ARG A 159 -5.14 0.80 -8.11
N LEU A 160 -5.95 1.11 -9.12
CA LEU A 160 -6.04 0.33 -10.36
C LEU A 160 -4.74 0.38 -11.17
N ASP A 161 -4.01 1.49 -11.12
CA ASP A 161 -2.76 1.66 -11.86
C ASP A 161 -1.66 0.72 -11.30
N GLU A 162 -1.53 0.58 -9.97
CA GLU A 162 -0.61 -0.40 -9.38
C GLU A 162 -1.06 -1.84 -9.60
N ALA A 163 -2.37 -2.11 -9.54
CA ALA A 163 -2.91 -3.43 -9.88
C ALA A 163 -2.58 -3.82 -11.33
N LEU A 164 -2.72 -2.88 -12.27
CA LEU A 164 -2.35 -3.08 -13.67
C LEU A 164 -0.83 -3.28 -13.85
N ALA A 165 0.00 -2.57 -13.08
CA ALA A 165 1.45 -2.76 -13.10
C ALA A 165 1.85 -4.18 -12.66
N ASP A 166 1.25 -4.69 -11.57
CA ASP A 166 1.50 -6.05 -11.11
C ASP A 166 0.99 -7.12 -12.09
N TYR A 167 -0.20 -6.96 -12.70
CA TYR A 167 -0.66 -7.88 -13.74
C TYR A 167 0.24 -7.86 -14.99
N LYS A 168 0.75 -6.69 -15.40
CA LYS A 168 1.77 -6.59 -16.47
C LYS A 168 3.03 -7.36 -16.07
N LYS A 169 3.49 -7.24 -14.82
CA LYS A 169 4.66 -7.98 -14.34
C LYS A 169 4.45 -9.50 -14.32
N VAL A 170 3.24 -9.97 -14.00
CA VAL A 170 2.86 -11.38 -14.14
C VAL A 170 2.95 -11.84 -15.59
N ILE A 171 2.48 -11.05 -16.56
CA ILE A 171 2.53 -11.40 -17.99
C ILE A 171 3.97 -11.43 -18.53
N GLU A 172 4.87 -10.60 -18.00
CA GLU A 172 6.30 -10.66 -18.31
C GLU A 172 6.95 -11.98 -17.86
N LEU A 173 6.64 -12.42 -16.63
CA LEU A 173 7.21 -13.62 -16.00
C LEU A 173 6.55 -14.92 -16.49
N ASP A 174 5.23 -14.90 -16.70
CA ASP A 174 4.41 -16.01 -17.18
C ASP A 174 3.48 -15.52 -18.32
N LYS A 175 4.00 -15.58 -19.55
CA LYS A 175 3.28 -15.17 -20.77
C LYS A 175 2.01 -16.00 -21.05
N ASN A 176 1.86 -17.15 -20.41
CA ASN A 176 0.69 -18.02 -20.57
C ASN A 176 -0.38 -17.76 -19.51
N ASN A 177 -0.18 -16.80 -18.61
CA ASN A 177 -1.11 -16.45 -17.55
C ASN A 177 -2.36 -15.75 -18.12
N LYS A 178 -3.38 -16.55 -18.47
CA LYS A 178 -4.65 -16.06 -19.02
C LYS A 178 -5.40 -15.16 -18.05
N GLU A 179 -5.34 -15.46 -16.75
CA GLU A 179 -6.00 -14.69 -15.69
C GLU A 179 -5.45 -13.26 -15.64
N ALA A 180 -4.13 -13.10 -15.52
CA ALA A 180 -3.48 -11.79 -15.56
C ALA A 180 -3.71 -11.06 -16.90
N SER A 181 -3.72 -11.79 -18.02
CA SER A 181 -3.97 -11.22 -19.36
C SER A 181 -5.40 -10.71 -19.55
N ILE A 182 -6.39 -11.31 -18.88
CA ILE A 182 -7.78 -10.86 -18.87
C ILE A 182 -7.91 -9.67 -17.91
N ALA A 183 -7.44 -9.81 -16.67
CA ALA A 183 -7.49 -8.75 -15.66
C ALA A 183 -6.80 -7.47 -16.14
N ALA A 184 -5.61 -7.55 -16.75
CA ALA A 184 -4.92 -6.37 -17.28
C ALA A 184 -5.74 -5.62 -18.35
N LYS A 185 -6.56 -6.31 -19.15
CA LYS A 185 -7.46 -5.68 -20.15
C LYS A 185 -8.69 -5.06 -19.50
N GLU A 186 -9.28 -5.73 -18.50
CA GLU A 186 -10.37 -5.17 -17.71
C GLU A 186 -9.94 -3.88 -17.00
N LEU A 187 -8.83 -3.93 -16.26
CA LEU A 187 -8.30 -2.77 -15.53
C LEU A 187 -7.93 -1.63 -16.49
N GLN A 188 -7.39 -1.91 -17.67
CA GLN A 188 -7.10 -0.85 -18.65
C GLN A 188 -8.38 -0.11 -19.08
N ASN A 189 -9.52 -0.81 -19.21
CA ASN A 189 -10.81 -0.18 -19.50
C ASN A 189 -11.34 0.62 -18.30
N GLU A 190 -11.27 0.06 -17.08
CA GLU A 190 -11.67 0.74 -15.84
C GLU A 190 -10.86 2.03 -15.59
N ILE A 191 -9.54 1.99 -15.85
CA ILE A 191 -8.64 3.16 -15.76
C ILE A 191 -9.01 4.21 -16.82
N ASN A 192 -9.29 3.80 -18.05
CA ASN A 192 -9.70 4.72 -19.12
C ASN A 192 -11.04 5.40 -18.78
N GLU A 193 -12.02 4.66 -18.26
CA GLU A 193 -13.30 5.20 -17.80
C GLU A 193 -13.10 6.19 -16.63
N ARG A 194 -12.31 5.81 -15.62
CA ARG A 194 -11.93 6.68 -14.50
C ARG A 194 -11.29 7.98 -15.00
N ASN A 195 -10.36 7.90 -15.93
CA ASN A 195 -9.63 9.06 -16.47
C ASN A 195 -10.55 9.98 -17.29
N GLU A 196 -11.45 9.44 -18.10
CA GLU A 196 -12.45 10.27 -18.83
C GLU A 196 -13.49 10.89 -17.88
N GLN A 197 -13.86 10.22 -16.79
CA GLN A 197 -14.72 10.80 -15.76
C GLN A 197 -14.02 11.95 -15.02
N LEU A 198 -12.78 11.74 -14.56
CA LEU A 198 -11.96 12.79 -13.92
C LEU A 198 -11.77 13.99 -14.85
N LYS A 199 -11.50 13.75 -16.14
CA LYS A 199 -11.39 14.80 -17.17
C LYS A 199 -12.67 15.61 -17.32
N LYS A 200 -13.85 14.97 -17.36
CA LYS A 200 -15.15 15.67 -17.40
C LYS A 200 -15.37 16.53 -16.15
N GLU A 201 -15.06 16.01 -14.97
CA GLU A 201 -15.19 16.74 -13.71
C GLU A 201 -14.24 17.94 -13.63
N MET A 202 -12.98 17.77 -14.06
CA MET A 202 -12.02 18.87 -14.14
C MET A 202 -12.46 19.95 -15.14
N LEU A 203 -12.96 19.56 -16.32
CA LEU A 203 -13.49 20.50 -17.31
C LEU A 203 -14.73 21.25 -16.79
N SER A 204 -15.62 20.58 -16.05
CA SER A 204 -16.76 21.26 -15.42
C SER A 204 -16.30 22.29 -14.40
N LYS A 205 -15.42 21.91 -13.46
CA LYS A 205 -14.87 22.81 -12.44
C LYS A 205 -14.13 24.00 -13.07
N LEU A 206 -13.41 23.78 -14.17
CA LEU A 206 -12.74 24.84 -14.92
C LEU A 206 -13.73 25.79 -15.62
N LYS A 207 -14.83 25.26 -16.18
CA LYS A 207 -15.93 26.09 -16.70
C LYS A 207 -16.57 26.94 -15.61
N ASP A 208 -16.87 26.35 -14.46
CA ASP A 208 -17.49 27.06 -13.33
C ASP A 208 -16.59 28.19 -12.80
N LEU A 209 -15.28 27.95 -12.73
CA LEU A 209 -14.28 28.96 -12.40
C LEU A 209 -14.22 30.08 -13.45
N GLY A 210 -14.18 29.73 -14.75
CA GLY A 210 -14.23 30.70 -15.84
C GLY A 210 -15.49 31.55 -15.82
N ASN A 211 -16.65 30.93 -15.60
CA ASN A 211 -17.94 31.62 -15.45
C ASN A 211 -17.97 32.57 -14.25
N THR A 212 -17.28 32.22 -13.16
CA THR A 212 -17.16 33.11 -11.99
C THR A 212 -16.39 34.39 -12.33
N VAL A 213 -15.36 34.30 -13.17
CA VAL A 213 -14.57 35.45 -13.66
C VAL A 213 -15.30 36.25 -14.73
N LEU A 214 -16.10 35.58 -15.59
CA LEU A 214 -16.77 36.18 -16.75
C LEU A 214 -18.11 36.85 -16.42
N ARG A 215 -18.84 36.38 -15.40
CA ARG A 215 -20.14 36.93 -14.98
C ARG A 215 -20.18 38.46 -14.77
N PRO A 216 -19.20 39.11 -14.11
CA PRO A 216 -19.17 40.57 -13.95
C PRO A 216 -19.15 41.36 -15.27
N PHE A 217 -18.72 40.72 -16.37
CA PHE A 217 -18.66 41.30 -17.70
C PHE A 217 -19.88 40.93 -18.58
N GLY A 218 -20.87 40.22 -18.03
CA GLY A 218 -22.01 39.70 -18.78
C GLY A 218 -21.66 38.53 -19.71
N LEU A 219 -20.57 37.82 -19.43
CA LEU A 219 -20.05 36.73 -20.27
C LEU A 219 -20.13 35.36 -19.57
N SER A 220 -20.09 34.30 -20.37
CA SER A 220 -19.98 32.89 -20.00
C SER A 220 -18.84 32.22 -20.78
N THR A 221 -18.29 31.11 -20.27
CA THR A 221 -17.40 30.23 -21.02
C THR A 221 -18.05 29.67 -22.28
N ASP A 222 -19.39 29.59 -22.32
CA ASP A 222 -20.12 29.07 -23.48
C ASP A 222 -20.23 30.09 -24.63
N ASN A 223 -19.90 31.37 -24.39
CA ASN A 223 -19.73 32.37 -25.45
C ASN A 223 -18.47 32.10 -26.31
N PHE A 224 -17.55 31.25 -25.85
CA PHE A 224 -16.27 30.97 -26.53
C PHE A 224 -16.26 29.55 -27.09
N GLN A 225 -16.47 29.41 -28.40
CA GLN A 225 -16.51 28.13 -29.11
C GLN A 225 -15.14 27.81 -29.74
N LEU A 226 -14.58 26.67 -29.36
CA LEU A 226 -13.35 26.13 -29.95
C LEU A 226 -13.68 25.36 -31.25
N GLN A 227 -13.04 25.73 -32.36
CA GLN A 227 -13.05 24.97 -33.60
C GLN A 227 -11.64 24.46 -33.90
N GLN A 228 -11.52 23.16 -34.22
CA GLN A 228 -10.24 22.56 -34.60
C GLN A 228 -10.11 22.55 -36.12
N ASN A 229 -9.00 23.10 -36.62
CA ASN A 229 -8.68 23.17 -38.04
C ASN A 229 -8.03 21.85 -38.50
N GLU A 230 -8.08 21.55 -39.80
CA GLU A 230 -7.50 20.31 -40.38
C GLU A 230 -6.00 20.11 -40.06
N SER A 231 -5.25 21.20 -39.86
CA SER A 231 -3.84 21.20 -39.45
C SER A 231 -3.61 20.92 -37.95
N GLY A 232 -4.65 20.58 -37.19
CA GLY A 232 -4.59 20.29 -35.75
C GLY A 232 -4.59 21.51 -34.82
N GLY A 233 -4.47 22.73 -35.35
CA GLY A 233 -4.56 23.98 -34.58
C GLY A 233 -6.00 24.33 -34.16
N TYR A 234 -6.16 25.13 -33.12
CA TYR A 234 -7.46 25.56 -32.60
C TYR A 234 -7.70 27.05 -32.86
N SER A 235 -8.91 27.38 -33.31
CA SER A 235 -9.43 28.75 -33.36
C SER A 235 -10.53 28.93 -32.30
N ILE A 236 -10.66 30.14 -31.75
CA ILE A 236 -11.71 30.48 -30.78
C ILE A 236 -12.63 31.50 -31.43
N ASN A 237 -13.89 31.11 -31.63
CA ASN A 237 -14.95 31.98 -32.10
C ASN A 237 -15.77 32.49 -30.92
N PHE A 238 -16.07 33.78 -30.88
CA PHE A 238 -16.94 34.39 -29.89
C PHE A 238 -18.36 34.51 -30.45
N GLN A 239 -19.36 34.06 -29.68
CA GLN A 239 -20.79 34.23 -29.97
C GLN A 239 -21.46 34.89 -28.77
N GLN A 240 -22.31 35.89 -29.02
CA GLN A 240 -22.99 36.70 -28.01
C GLN A 240 -24.50 36.68 -28.24
#